data_AF-A0A954ITT6-F1
#
_entry.id   AF-A0A954ITT6-F1
#
_cell.length_a   1.000
_cell.length_b   1.000
_cell.length_c   1.000
_cell.angle_alpha   90.00
_cell.angle_beta   90.00
_cell.angle_gamma   90.00
#
_symmetry.space_group_name_H-M   'P 1'
#
loop_
_entity.id
_entity.type
_entity.pdbx_description
1 polymer ?
#
loop_
_entity_poly.entity_id
_entity_poly.type
_entity_poly.pdbx_seq_one_letter_code
_entity_poly.pdbx_strand_id
1 'polypeptide(L)'
;EYSGMRWSFFFMAEYAAMFLVSAVAAILFLGGWNIGIPILEKITWLQNASSWEGLGGFNPGTYITHLIGMVVIVTKASLLVIVQIWVRWTFPRLRIDQVMTTCLKYLLPISCVLFLGATLWPLILLMSIGRTSVIFAPLGDSSPRATQTSVESEEAAQHSVIEPSVVATADSASSKERVKK
;
A
#
# COMPACT_ATOMS: atom_id res chain seq x y z
N GLU A 1 40.82 15.00 -15.21
CA GLU A 1 41.20 14.19 -16.38
C GLU A 1 40.81 12.74 -16.10
N TYR A 2 39.70 12.29 -16.66
CA TYR A 2 39.23 10.91 -16.50
C TYR A 2 39.47 10.15 -17.80
N SER A 3 40.21 9.03 -17.71
CA SER A 3 40.41 8.10 -18.83
C SER A 3 39.10 7.39 -19.20
N GLY A 4 38.95 7.02 -20.48
CA GLY A 4 37.69 6.63 -21.13
C GLY A 4 36.78 5.67 -20.36
N MET A 5 37.32 4.66 -19.67
CA MET A 5 36.49 3.75 -18.85
C MET A 5 35.85 4.45 -17.64
N ARG A 6 36.60 5.29 -16.92
CA ARG A 6 36.09 6.04 -15.76
C ARG A 6 35.12 7.13 -16.18
N TRP A 7 35.31 7.69 -17.39
CA TRP A 7 34.35 8.58 -18.03
C TRP A 7 33.02 7.87 -18.29
N SER A 8 33.03 6.68 -18.90
CA SER A 8 31.79 5.92 -19.18
C SER A 8 31.01 5.57 -17.91
N PHE A 9 31.68 5.12 -16.84
CA PHE A 9 30.99 4.84 -15.58
C PHE A 9 30.38 6.08 -14.93
N PHE A 10 31.06 7.24 -15.03
CA PHE A 10 30.51 8.51 -14.55
C PHE A 10 29.21 8.87 -15.30
N PHE A 11 29.18 8.75 -16.63
CA PHE A 11 27.96 8.99 -17.40
C PHE A 11 26.85 7.98 -17.11
N MET A 12 27.19 6.69 -17.04
CA MET A 12 26.21 5.64 -16.74
C MET A 12 25.58 5.86 -15.36
N ALA A 13 26.38 6.23 -14.36
CA ALA A 13 25.90 6.53 -13.02
C ALA A 13 24.97 7.76 -12.98
N GLU A 14 25.29 8.82 -13.72
CA GLU A 14 24.43 10.01 -13.81
C GLU A 14 23.06 9.68 -14.40
N TYR A 15 23.02 8.92 -15.50
CA TYR A 15 21.75 8.49 -16.11
C TYR A 15 20.97 7.51 -15.22
N ALA A 16 21.68 6.62 -14.53
CA ALA A 16 21.05 5.71 -13.56
C ALA A 16 20.42 6.48 -12.39
N ALA A 17 21.08 7.54 -11.90
CA ALA A 17 20.55 8.39 -10.84
C ALA A 17 19.29 9.15 -11.29
N MET A 18 19.27 9.67 -12.52
CA MET A 18 18.06 10.29 -13.09
C MET A 18 16.90 9.29 -13.16
N PHE A 19 17.16 8.07 -13.63
CA PHE A 19 16.13 7.03 -13.68
C PHE A 19 15.63 6.64 -12.28
N LEU A 20 16.53 6.49 -11.29
CA LEU A 20 16.16 6.13 -9.92
C LEU A 20 15.27 7.21 -9.27
N VAL A 21 15.63 8.49 -9.39
CA VAL A 21 14.82 9.59 -8.84
C VAL A 21 13.44 9.62 -9.52
N SER A 22 13.39 9.38 -10.82
CA SER A 22 12.12 9.29 -11.55
C SER A 22 11.27 8.09 -11.11
N ALA A 23 11.88 6.95 -10.82
CA ALA A 23 11.18 5.75 -10.34
C ALA A 23 10.59 5.96 -8.95
N VAL A 24 11.34 6.57 -8.02
CA VAL A 24 10.84 6.94 -6.69
C VAL A 24 9.69 7.94 -6.80
N ALA A 25 9.81 8.94 -7.66
CA ALA A 25 8.73 9.90 -7.91
C ALA A 25 7.48 9.23 -8.50
N ALA A 26 7.63 8.28 -9.43
CA ALA A 26 6.51 7.53 -10.00
C ALA A 26 5.77 6.68 -8.94
N ILE A 27 6.51 6.10 -7.99
CA ILE A 27 5.92 5.32 -6.89
C ILE A 27 5.18 6.23 -5.91
N LEU A 28 5.81 7.33 -5.46
CA LEU A 28 5.25 8.19 -4.42
C LEU A 28 4.10 9.06 -4.91
N PHE A 29 4.18 9.60 -6.13
CA PHE A 29 3.22 10.59 -6.63
C PHE A 29 2.26 10.05 -7.67
N LEU A 30 2.68 9.09 -8.51
CA LEU A 30 1.86 8.59 -9.62
C LEU A 30 1.18 7.25 -9.29
N GLY A 31 1.14 6.85 -8.02
CA GLY A 31 0.45 5.64 -7.57
C GLY A 31 1.13 4.33 -7.98
N GLY A 32 2.41 4.38 -8.41
CA GLY A 32 3.23 3.24 -8.76
C GLY A 32 2.56 2.32 -9.78
N TRP A 33 2.06 1.19 -9.29
CA TRP A 33 1.40 0.15 -10.06
C TRP A 33 0.01 0.54 -10.59
N ASN A 34 -0.67 1.45 -9.90
CA ASN A 34 -2.00 1.87 -10.30
C ASN A 34 -1.90 2.77 -11.53
N ILE A 35 -2.77 2.55 -12.51
CA ILE A 35 -2.75 3.30 -13.77
C ILE A 35 -3.39 4.69 -13.58
N GLY A 36 -4.23 4.88 -12.55
CA GLY A 36 -4.89 6.16 -12.25
C GLY A 36 -6.05 6.49 -13.19
N ILE A 37 -6.39 5.57 -14.11
CA ILE A 37 -7.51 5.68 -15.02
C ILE A 37 -8.58 4.69 -14.56
N PRO A 38 -9.73 5.17 -14.04
CA PRO A 38 -10.73 4.31 -13.38
C PRO A 38 -11.31 3.23 -14.30
N ILE A 39 -11.31 3.49 -15.61
CA ILE A 39 -11.80 2.55 -16.64
C ILE A 39 -10.81 1.38 -16.81
N LEU A 40 -9.51 1.66 -16.76
CA LEU A 40 -8.46 0.64 -16.93
C LEU A 40 -8.21 -0.13 -15.64
N GLU A 41 -8.31 0.53 -14.48
CA GLU A 41 -8.19 -0.12 -13.16
C GLU A 41 -9.27 -1.17 -12.93
N LYS A 42 -10.49 -0.95 -13.43
CA LYS A 42 -11.54 -1.97 -13.37
C LYS A 42 -11.16 -3.23 -14.15
N ILE A 43 -10.44 -3.11 -15.26
CA ILE A 43 -10.02 -4.23 -16.11
C ILE A 43 -8.83 -4.98 -15.47
N THR A 44 -7.85 -4.26 -14.89
CA THR A 44 -6.73 -4.88 -14.16
C THR A 44 -7.15 -5.55 -12.85
N TRP A 45 -8.12 -4.97 -12.11
CA TRP A 45 -8.69 -5.60 -10.90
C TRP A 45 -9.66 -6.74 -11.23
N LEU A 46 -10.45 -6.66 -12.32
CA LEU A 46 -11.26 -7.80 -12.77
C LEU A 46 -10.41 -8.99 -13.26
N GLN A 47 -9.22 -8.75 -13.84
CA GLN A 47 -8.28 -9.83 -14.16
C GLN A 47 -7.72 -10.54 -12.90
N ASN A 48 -7.67 -9.84 -11.76
CA ASN A 48 -7.38 -10.44 -10.45
C ASN A 48 -8.57 -11.24 -9.88
N ALA A 49 -9.80 -10.98 -10.36
CA ALA A 49 -11.00 -11.71 -9.95
C ALA A 49 -11.27 -12.96 -10.80
N SER A 50 -10.58 -13.16 -11.93
CA SER A 50 -10.58 -14.45 -12.63
C SER A 50 -9.60 -15.40 -11.95
N SER A 51 -9.88 -15.74 -10.69
CA SER A 51 -9.34 -16.93 -10.06
C SER A 51 -9.96 -18.14 -10.77
N TRP A 52 -9.34 -18.55 -11.88
CA TRP A 52 -9.37 -19.96 -12.25
C TRP A 52 -8.58 -20.69 -11.16
N GLU A 53 -9.25 -21.00 -10.04
CA GLU A 53 -8.71 -21.80 -8.94
C GLU A 53 -8.51 -23.26 -9.41
N GLY A 54 -7.59 -23.45 -10.36
CA GLY A 54 -7.07 -24.74 -10.73
C GLY A 54 -6.14 -25.23 -9.61
N LEU A 55 -6.29 -26.51 -9.28
CA LEU A 55 -5.49 -27.22 -8.28
C LEU A 55 -3.99 -26.93 -8.46
N GLY A 56 -3.35 -26.32 -7.45
CA GLY A 56 -1.90 -26.07 -7.42
C GLY A 56 -1.47 -24.60 -7.37
N GLY A 57 -2.39 -23.64 -7.26
CA GLY A 57 -2.05 -22.23 -7.02
C GLY A 57 -1.43 -21.50 -8.22
N PHE A 58 -1.31 -22.16 -9.37
CA PHE A 58 -0.80 -21.55 -10.60
C PHE A 58 -1.92 -20.84 -11.36
N ASN A 59 -1.99 -19.51 -11.18
CA ASN A 59 -2.90 -18.64 -11.89
C ASN A 59 -2.10 -17.84 -12.94
N PRO A 60 -2.11 -18.18 -14.24
CA PRO A 60 -1.38 -17.42 -15.26
C PRO A 60 -1.85 -15.95 -15.33
N GLY A 61 -3.13 -15.70 -15.01
CA GLY A 61 -3.71 -14.36 -14.98
C GLY A 61 -3.02 -13.42 -13.99
N THR A 62 -2.68 -13.89 -12.78
CA THR A 62 -2.04 -13.04 -11.75
C THR A 62 -0.59 -12.73 -12.12
N TYR A 63 0.14 -13.66 -12.74
CA TYR A 63 1.50 -13.38 -13.21
C TYR A 63 1.51 -12.34 -14.34
N ILE A 64 0.53 -12.39 -15.25
CA ILE A 64 0.42 -11.41 -16.35
C ILE A 64 0.08 -10.02 -15.80
N THR A 65 -0.82 -9.92 -14.81
CA THR A 65 -1.10 -8.64 -14.13
C THR A 65 0.15 -8.10 -13.41
N HIS A 66 1.01 -9.00 -12.90
CA HIS A 66 2.31 -8.61 -12.36
C HIS A 66 3.30 -8.05 -13.38
N LEU A 67 3.40 -8.66 -14.55
CA LEU A 67 4.28 -8.18 -15.60
C LEU A 67 3.81 -6.84 -16.17
N ILE A 68 2.50 -6.65 -16.40
CA ILE A 68 1.98 -5.39 -16.93
C ILE A 68 2.20 -4.23 -15.95
N GLY A 69 2.08 -4.46 -14.64
CA GLY A 69 2.34 -3.43 -13.64
C GLY A 69 3.78 -2.96 -13.60
N MET A 70 4.74 -3.88 -13.76
CA MET A 70 6.15 -3.51 -13.90
C MET A 70 6.38 -2.67 -15.16
N VAL A 71 5.76 -3.02 -16.29
CA VAL A 71 5.84 -2.24 -17.53
C VAL A 71 5.23 -0.83 -17.34
N VAL A 72 4.13 -0.70 -16.62
CA VAL A 72 3.49 0.59 -16.32
C VAL A 72 4.42 1.47 -15.48
N ILE A 73 5.05 0.93 -14.44
CA ILE A 73 6.02 1.66 -13.62
C ILE A 73 7.19 2.15 -14.48
N VAL A 74 7.77 1.27 -15.31
CA VAL A 74 8.89 1.62 -16.19
C VAL A 74 8.46 2.72 -17.16
N THR A 75 7.27 2.62 -17.75
CA THR A 75 6.74 3.62 -18.67
C THR A 75 6.55 4.98 -17.97
N LYS A 76 5.99 5.01 -16.76
CA LYS A 76 5.84 6.24 -15.97
C LYS A 76 7.19 6.86 -15.60
N ALA A 77 8.16 6.05 -15.19
CA ALA A 77 9.51 6.51 -14.90
C ALA A 77 10.18 7.11 -16.16
N SER A 78 10.07 6.45 -17.32
CA SER A 78 10.60 6.96 -18.59
C SER A 78 9.95 8.29 -18.99
N LEU A 79 8.64 8.46 -18.78
CA LEU A 79 7.96 9.75 -19.02
C LEU A 79 8.50 10.86 -18.11
N LEU A 80 8.77 10.57 -16.84
CA LEU A 80 9.37 11.54 -15.92
C LEU A 80 10.81 11.89 -16.30
N VAL A 81 11.61 10.94 -16.81
CA VAL A 81 12.94 11.24 -17.36
C VAL A 81 12.85 12.17 -18.56
N ILE A 82 11.87 11.98 -19.45
CA ILE A 82 11.62 12.88 -20.58
C ILE A 82 11.32 14.30 -20.08
N VAL A 83 10.51 14.45 -19.02
CA VAL A 83 10.24 15.76 -18.39
C VAL A 83 11.52 16.37 -17.81
N GLN A 84 12.38 15.60 -17.14
CA GLN A 84 13.66 16.10 -16.62
C GLN A 84 14.61 16.56 -17.73
N ILE A 85 14.65 15.84 -18.86
CA ILE A 85 15.42 16.27 -20.04
C ILE A 85 14.84 17.56 -20.60
N TRP A 86 13.51 17.69 -20.70
CA TRP A 86 12.89 18.93 -21.17
C TRP A 86 13.21 20.13 -20.26
N VAL A 87 13.13 19.93 -18.95
CA VAL A 87 13.53 20.91 -17.92
C VAL A 87 14.98 21.37 -18.13
N ARG A 88 15.91 20.43 -18.41
CA ARG A 88 17.32 20.75 -18.65
C ARG A 88 17.53 21.71 -19.83
N TRP A 89 16.66 21.66 -20.84
CA TRP A 89 16.74 22.53 -22.02
C TRP A 89 16.04 23.89 -21.80
N THR A 90 15.27 24.03 -20.73
CA THR A 90 14.44 25.22 -20.47
C THR A 90 15.08 26.19 -19.48
N PHE A 91 15.88 25.69 -18.52
CA PHE A 91 16.46 26.56 -17.48
C PHE A 91 17.78 27.20 -17.93
N PRO A 92 17.91 28.54 -17.88
CA PRO A 92 19.19 29.22 -18.00
C PRO A 92 20.10 28.77 -16.86
N ARG A 93 21.40 28.55 -17.14
CA ARG A 93 22.34 28.07 -16.12
C ARG A 93 22.34 29.00 -14.89
N LEU A 94 21.94 28.46 -13.75
CA LEU A 94 21.93 29.17 -12.47
C LEU A 94 23.32 29.12 -11.82
N ARG A 95 23.74 30.22 -11.19
CA ARG A 95 24.99 30.25 -10.39
C ARG A 95 24.79 29.50 -9.07
N ILE A 96 25.86 28.88 -8.56
CA ILE A 96 25.81 28.05 -7.34
C ILE A 96 25.25 28.78 -6.12
N ASP A 97 25.50 30.08 -5.99
CA ASP A 97 24.97 30.90 -4.89
C ASP A 97 23.44 31.04 -4.94
N GLN A 98 22.87 31.09 -6.15
CA GLN A 98 21.42 31.08 -6.33
C GLN A 98 20.84 29.71 -5.96
N VAL A 99 21.54 28.63 -6.29
CA VAL A 99 21.10 27.28 -5.93
C VAL A 99 21.07 27.11 -4.41
N MET A 100 22.13 27.52 -3.70
CA MET A 100 22.19 27.44 -2.23
C MET A 100 21.08 28.26 -1.56
N THR A 101 20.83 29.48 -2.05
CA THR A 101 19.76 30.33 -1.51
C THR A 101 18.37 29.80 -1.86
N THR A 102 18.14 29.20 -3.03
CA THR A 102 16.85 28.54 -3.36
C THR A 102 16.58 27.31 -2.49
N CYS A 103 17.60 26.50 -2.23
CA CYS A 103 17.50 25.32 -1.39
C CYS A 103 17.18 25.69 0.07
N LEU A 104 17.99 26.57 0.68
CA LEU A 104 17.85 26.88 2.10
C LEU A 104 16.71 27.88 2.39
N LYS A 105 16.47 28.86 1.51
CA LYS A 105 15.49 29.93 1.80
C LYS A 105 14.08 29.62 1.30
N TYR A 106 13.91 28.76 0.28
CA TYR A 106 12.60 28.50 -0.32
C TYR A 106 12.18 27.03 -0.18
N LEU A 107 13.04 26.06 -0.51
CA LEU A 107 12.71 24.63 -0.44
C LEU A 107 12.56 24.12 1.01
N LEU A 108 13.33 24.64 1.96
CA LEU A 108 13.21 24.23 3.37
C LEU A 108 11.89 24.69 4.02
N PRO A 109 11.51 25.99 3.99
CA PRO A 109 10.26 26.42 4.63
C PRO A 109 9.03 25.84 3.95
N ILE A 110 9.04 25.66 2.62
CA ILE A 110 7.88 25.08 1.91
C ILE A 110 7.67 23.61 2.30
N SER A 111 8.75 22.86 2.55
CA SER A 111 8.69 21.48 3.02
C SER A 111 8.09 21.38 4.43
N CYS A 112 8.46 22.30 5.34
CA CYS A 112 7.85 22.37 6.67
C CYS A 112 6.34 22.69 6.61
N VAL A 113 5.94 23.62 5.74
CA VAL A 113 4.52 23.96 5.55
C VAL A 113 3.74 22.78 4.95
N LEU A 114 4.31 22.07 3.97
CA LEU A 114 3.68 20.87 3.39
C LEU A 114 3.54 19.75 4.42
N PHE A 115 4.54 19.55 5.28
CA PHE A 115 4.49 18.55 6.35
C PHE A 115 3.41 18.87 7.39
N LEU A 116 3.34 20.12 7.85
CA LEU A 116 2.28 20.56 8.75
C LEU A 116 0.90 20.51 8.07
N GLY A 117 0.80 20.89 6.79
CA GLY A 117 -0.42 20.75 6.02
C GLY A 117 -0.88 19.29 5.90
N ALA A 118 0.03 18.36 5.58
CA ALA A 118 -0.27 16.95 5.44
C ALA A 118 -0.71 16.28 6.75
N THR A 119 -0.20 16.75 7.89
CA THR A 119 -0.54 16.21 9.23
C THR A 119 -1.77 16.88 9.84
N LEU A 120 -1.91 18.20 9.68
CA LEU A 120 -3.03 18.95 10.24
C LEU A 120 -4.32 18.78 9.42
N TRP A 121 -4.24 18.64 8.09
CA TRP A 121 -5.42 18.52 7.24
C TRP A 121 -6.30 17.31 7.59
N PRO A 122 -5.77 16.08 7.76
CA PRO A 122 -6.57 14.95 8.21
C PRO A 122 -7.15 15.13 9.62
N LEU A 123 -6.42 15.78 10.53
CA LEU A 123 -6.88 16.04 11.90
C LEU A 123 -8.04 17.05 11.93
N ILE A 124 -7.97 18.09 11.09
CA ILE A 124 -9.04 19.08 10.96
C ILE A 124 -10.30 18.44 10.36
N LEU A 125 -10.16 17.59 9.33
CA LEU A 125 -11.29 16.86 8.77
C LEU A 125 -11.91 15.90 9.79
N LEU A 126 -11.08 15.23 10.59
CA LEU A 126 -11.55 14.37 11.67
C LEU A 126 -12.34 15.14 12.72
N MET A 127 -11.84 16.30 13.15
CA MET A 127 -12.49 17.17 14.13
C MET A 127 -13.79 17.81 13.62
N SER A 128 -13.88 18.13 12.32
CA SER A 128 -15.01 18.86 11.75
C SER A 128 -16.12 17.97 11.18
N ILE A 129 -15.78 16.83 10.57
CA ILE A 129 -16.71 16.01 9.77
C ILE A 129 -16.80 14.57 10.32
N GLY A 130 -15.99 14.20 11.32
CA GLY A 130 -15.93 12.84 11.86
C GLY A 130 -15.41 11.81 10.85
N ARG A 131 -14.80 12.27 9.73
CA ARG A 131 -14.22 11.44 8.67
C ARG A 131 -12.84 11.95 8.29
N THR A 132 -11.91 11.03 8.05
CA THR A 132 -10.51 11.32 7.65
C THR A 132 -10.34 11.68 6.16
N SER A 133 -11.37 11.49 5.33
CA SER A 133 -11.31 11.74 3.88
C SER A 133 -12.62 12.31 3.32
N VAL A 134 -12.49 13.30 2.42
CA VAL A 134 -13.63 13.95 1.76
C VAL A 134 -14.21 13.12 0.60
N ILE A 135 -13.38 12.33 -0.11
CA ILE A 135 -13.72 11.78 -1.43
C ILE A 135 -13.75 10.24 -1.48
N PHE A 136 -13.06 9.56 -0.57
CA PHE A 136 -13.03 8.09 -0.55
C PHE A 136 -13.60 7.59 0.76
N ALA A 137 -14.60 6.71 0.66
CA ALA A 137 -14.96 5.84 1.76
C ALA A 137 -13.67 5.19 2.31
N PRO A 138 -13.53 5.01 3.63
CA PRO A 138 -12.47 4.18 4.13
C PRO A 138 -12.58 2.83 3.41
N LEU A 139 -11.47 2.34 2.85
CA LEU A 139 -11.14 0.92 2.95
C LEU A 139 -11.08 0.67 4.46
N GLY A 140 -12.17 0.57 5.19
CA GLY A 140 -13.21 -0.38 4.87
C GLY A 140 -12.60 -1.68 5.33
N ASP A 141 -12.46 -1.77 6.65
CA ASP A 141 -12.31 -3.03 7.35
C ASP A 141 -13.32 -3.99 6.73
N SER A 142 -12.82 -4.86 5.86
CA SER A 142 -13.37 -6.20 5.74
C SER A 142 -12.75 -7.04 6.86
N SER A 143 -12.73 -6.55 8.09
CA SER A 143 -13.09 -7.45 9.18
C SER A 143 -14.58 -7.21 9.38
N PRO A 144 -15.42 -8.03 8.76
CA PRO A 144 -16.84 -7.91 8.95
C PRO A 144 -17.08 -7.97 10.45
N ARG A 145 -17.81 -6.99 10.97
CA ARG A 145 -18.53 -7.13 12.23
C ARG A 145 -19.47 -8.35 12.21
N ALA A 146 -19.66 -9.00 11.06
CA ALA A 146 -20.28 -10.31 10.92
C ALA A 146 -19.36 -11.50 11.31
N THR A 147 -18.03 -11.37 11.23
CA THR A 147 -17.07 -12.39 11.70
C THR A 147 -16.97 -12.41 13.23
N GLN A 148 -17.11 -11.26 13.90
CA GLN A 148 -17.13 -11.25 15.37
C GLN A 148 -18.41 -11.87 15.95
N THR A 149 -19.57 -11.66 15.32
CA THR A 149 -20.80 -12.33 15.78
C THR A 149 -20.78 -13.83 15.51
N SER A 150 -20.15 -14.29 14.42
CA SER A 150 -19.98 -15.73 14.16
C SER A 150 -18.92 -16.38 15.07
N VAL A 151 -17.82 -15.67 15.38
CA VAL A 151 -16.77 -16.15 16.30
C VAL A 151 -17.26 -16.23 17.76
N GLU A 152 -18.07 -15.27 18.22
CA GLU A 152 -18.70 -15.33 19.55
C GLU A 152 -19.70 -16.51 19.68
N SER A 153 -20.43 -16.84 18.59
CA SER A 153 -21.33 -17.99 18.57
C SER A 153 -20.64 -19.36 18.38
N GLU A 154 -19.47 -19.42 17.75
CA GLU A 154 -18.64 -20.65 17.68
C GLU A 154 -17.88 -20.90 18.99
N GLU A 155 -17.39 -19.86 19.66
CA GLU A 155 -16.68 -19.99 20.95
C GLU A 155 -17.64 -20.42 22.08
N ALA A 156 -18.89 -19.93 22.09
CA ALA A 156 -19.94 -20.40 22.99
C ALA A 156 -20.39 -21.86 22.71
N ALA A 157 -20.32 -22.31 21.45
CA ALA A 157 -20.63 -23.70 21.09
C ALA A 157 -19.48 -24.66 21.48
N GLN A 158 -18.22 -24.26 21.29
CA GLN A 158 -17.04 -25.05 21.63
C GLN A 158 -16.92 -25.29 23.15
N HIS A 159 -17.28 -24.30 23.97
CA HIS A 159 -17.23 -24.40 25.43
C HIS A 159 -18.36 -25.29 26.03
N SER A 160 -19.40 -25.62 25.23
CA SER A 160 -20.47 -26.56 25.61
C SER A 160 -20.16 -28.02 25.25
N VAL A 161 -19.22 -28.26 24.34
CA VAL A 161 -18.87 -29.60 23.83
C VAL A 161 -17.72 -30.25 24.61
N ILE A 162 -16.93 -29.48 25.35
CA ILE A 162 -15.78 -30.00 26.13
C ILE A 162 -16.20 -30.50 27.54
N GLU A 163 -17.40 -30.16 28.03
CA GLU A 163 -17.92 -30.66 29.33
C GLU A 163 -18.99 -31.79 29.25
N PRO A 164 -18.74 -32.92 28.56
CA PRO A 164 -19.47 -34.14 28.92
C PRO A 164 -18.56 -35.25 29.48
N SER A 165 -17.23 -35.09 29.50
CA SER A 165 -16.33 -36.20 29.84
C SER A 165 -15.60 -36.12 31.19
N VAL A 166 -15.66 -35.02 31.95
CA VAL A 166 -14.91 -34.88 33.22
C VAL A 166 -15.80 -34.78 34.47
N VAL A 167 -17.10 -34.47 34.34
CA VAL A 167 -18.00 -34.31 35.51
C VAL A 167 -18.82 -35.58 35.84
N ALA A 168 -18.81 -36.59 34.97
CA ALA A 168 -19.57 -37.84 35.17
C ALA A 168 -19.00 -38.81 36.22
N THR A 169 -17.92 -38.47 36.92
CA THR A 169 -17.30 -39.32 37.96
C THR A 169 -17.48 -38.82 39.39
N ALA A 170 -18.08 -37.65 39.60
CA ALA A 170 -18.21 -37.06 40.94
C ALA A 170 -19.58 -37.29 41.62
N ASP A 171 -20.65 -37.61 40.87
CA ASP A 171 -22.00 -37.73 41.45
C ASP A 171 -22.47 -39.18 41.72
N SER A 172 -21.57 -40.15 41.54
CA SER A 172 -21.79 -41.55 41.92
C SER A 172 -21.79 -41.80 43.45
N ALA A 173 -21.81 -40.74 44.26
CA ALA A 173 -21.75 -40.83 45.73
C ALA A 173 -23.01 -40.30 46.45
N SER A 174 -23.89 -39.49 45.83
CA SER A 174 -25.03 -38.88 46.53
C SER A 174 -26.40 -39.48 46.19
N SER A 175 -26.54 -40.21 45.08
CA SER A 175 -27.80 -40.84 44.66
C SER A 175 -27.82 -42.37 44.83
N LYS A 176 -27.31 -42.89 45.96
CA LYS A 176 -27.57 -44.28 46.41
C LYS A 176 -28.57 -44.36 47.57
N GLU A 177 -29.09 -43.23 48.04
CA GLU A 177 -29.98 -43.16 49.22
C GLU A 177 -31.46 -42.95 48.87
N ARG A 178 -31.79 -42.79 47.59
CA ARG A 178 -33.15 -42.60 47.10
C ARG A 178 -33.39 -43.62 45.99
N VAL A 179 -34.46 -44.42 46.10
CA VAL A 179 -34.92 -45.40 45.07
C VAL A 179 -34.24 -46.79 45.10
N LYS A 180 -34.03 -47.35 46.30
CA LYS A 180 -34.30 -48.78 46.56
C LYS A 180 -35.69 -48.88 47.22
N LYS A 181 -36.70 -48.68 46.38
CA LYS A 181 -38.04 -49.25 46.48
C LYS A 181 -38.34 -49.83 45.11
#